data_AF-A0AAX6G1F2-F1
#
_entry.id   AF-A0AAX6G1F2-F1
#
_cell.length_a   1.000
_cell.length_b   1.000
_cell.length_c   1.000
_cell.angle_alpha   90.00
_cell.angle_beta   90.00
_cell.angle_gamma   90.00
#
_symmetry.space_group_name_H-M   'P 1'
#
loop_
_entity.id
_entity.type
_entity.pdbx_description
1 polymer ?
#
loop_
_entity_poly.entity_id
_entity_poly.type
_entity_poly.pdbx_seq_one_letter_code
_entity_poly.pdbx_strand_id
1 'polypeptide(L)'
;MVRLGLWGVGTCFSKFHDFLGALDKGGVGALELVAMDMKARGMYVCRTLSYKGAEFEVVEAPLEEKMMEMYKKAAEFWAELRVELLSASAFLSEEKSNSSQVWRLYWAGHQRFFRHMCMSAKVPAAVRLAKKALAENKCVVIGLQSTGEARTEEAVTKYGAELDDFVSGPRELLLKLVEENYPLPPKPDLVQGEESVRELQRKRHSATPGVSFKGRVRKAAKWKAASDDESDEDPDSESDHESTDSDEEFQMCEICNNEEEKKLLLRCSCCGRLVHPTCLVPPWTDVMPVEWSCYSCKEKTDEYLLARDAYVAELLKRYEAAQERKLKILDIVRSLDLPNNPLDDIIDQLGGPENVAELTGRRGMLVRATGGKGVIYQARNTKDVAMEMVNMNEKQLFMDGKKLVAVISEAGSAGVSLQADRRALNQKRRVHLTLELPWSADRAIQQFGRTHRSNQASAPEYRLLFTNLGGERRFASIVAKRLESLGALTQGDRRAGPSLSAYNYDNNFGKKALTMMYRGIMEQDSLPVAPPGCSSENPASIQEFIIKAKAALVSVGIIRDSVLCNGIGKDGGRFSGRIVDSDMHDVARFLNRILGLPPDIQNRHAF
;
A
#
# COMPACT_ATOMS: atom_id res chain seq x y z
N MET A 1 21.71 -38.34 11.68
CA MET A 1 20.28 -38.66 11.95
C MET A 1 20.11 -39.98 12.71
N VAL A 2 21.07 -40.41 13.55
CA VAL A 2 21.01 -41.59 14.45
C VAL A 2 20.15 -41.31 15.72
N ARG A 3 19.37 -40.23 15.69
CA ARG A 3 18.79 -39.60 16.89
C ARG A 3 17.56 -40.33 17.45
N LEU A 4 16.94 -41.20 16.66
CA LEU A 4 15.73 -41.94 17.03
C LEU A 4 16.00 -43.37 17.50
N GLY A 5 17.26 -43.83 17.48
CA GLY A 5 17.63 -45.17 17.95
C GLY A 5 17.00 -46.33 17.18
N LEU A 6 16.56 -46.12 15.94
CA LEU A 6 15.90 -47.15 15.12
C LEU A 6 16.87 -48.01 14.31
N TRP A 7 18.12 -47.56 14.15
CA TRP A 7 19.21 -48.28 13.50
C TRP A 7 20.55 -47.90 14.14
N GLY A 8 21.54 -48.80 14.07
CA GLY A 8 22.85 -48.66 14.71
C GLY A 8 23.14 -49.76 15.73
N VAL A 9 24.26 -49.62 16.46
CA VAL A 9 24.73 -50.61 17.44
C VAL A 9 23.67 -50.85 18.52
N GLY A 10 23.27 -52.11 18.71
CA GLY A 10 22.23 -52.49 19.69
C GLY A 10 20.79 -52.47 19.17
N THR A 11 20.57 -52.29 17.86
CA THR A 11 19.24 -52.35 17.22
C THR A 11 19.15 -53.49 16.20
N CYS A 12 17.94 -53.82 15.74
CA CYS A 12 17.71 -54.86 14.73
C CYS A 12 18.27 -54.51 13.34
N PHE A 13 18.63 -53.24 13.10
CA PHE A 13 19.16 -52.76 11.82
C PHE A 13 20.51 -52.11 12.03
N SER A 14 21.57 -52.66 11.46
CA SER A 14 22.93 -52.15 11.64
C SER A 14 23.18 -50.84 10.87
N LYS A 15 22.58 -50.69 9.68
CA LYS A 15 22.67 -49.48 8.85
C LYS A 15 21.28 -48.96 8.44
N PHE A 16 21.20 -47.67 8.10
CA PHE A 16 19.96 -47.02 7.67
C PHE A 16 19.35 -47.65 6.41
N HIS A 17 20.19 -48.06 5.45
CA HIS A 17 19.71 -48.67 4.20
C HIS A 17 18.97 -50.00 4.43
N ASP A 18 19.37 -50.76 5.46
CA ASP A 18 18.72 -52.02 5.81
C ASP A 18 17.34 -51.78 6.44
N PHE A 19 17.24 -50.74 7.27
CA PHE A 19 15.98 -50.28 7.85
C PHE A 19 15.01 -49.74 6.77
N LEU A 20 15.51 -48.89 5.87
CA LEU A 20 14.71 -48.33 4.77
C LEU A 20 14.21 -49.42 3.83
N GLY A 21 15.07 -50.38 3.46
CA GLY A 21 14.69 -51.50 2.61
C GLY A 21 13.65 -52.42 3.25
N ALA A 22 13.64 -52.57 4.58
CA ALA A 22 12.61 -53.31 5.31
C ALA A 22 11.27 -52.55 5.36
N LEU A 23 11.31 -51.23 5.53
CA LEU A 23 10.14 -50.37 5.49
C LEU A 23 9.48 -50.34 4.11
N ASP A 24 10.26 -50.19 3.03
CA ASP A 24 9.75 -50.15 1.66
C ASP A 24 9.11 -51.49 1.27
N LYS A 25 9.69 -52.63 1.69
CA LYS A 25 9.10 -53.96 1.47
C LYS A 25 7.83 -54.21 2.29
N GLY A 26 7.77 -53.65 3.50
CA GLY A 26 6.63 -53.78 4.40
C GLY A 26 5.48 -52.79 4.13
N GLY A 27 5.70 -51.81 3.26
CA GLY A 27 4.70 -50.84 2.84
C GLY A 27 4.09 -50.05 4.00
N VAL A 28 2.82 -49.64 3.83
CA VAL A 28 2.11 -48.78 4.79
C VAL A 28 1.94 -49.44 6.16
N GLY A 29 1.76 -50.77 6.23
CA GLY A 29 1.60 -51.49 7.50
C GLY A 29 2.87 -51.48 8.36
N ALA A 30 4.05 -51.62 7.75
CA ALA A 30 5.32 -51.51 8.48
C ALA A 30 5.58 -50.08 8.96
N LEU A 31 5.22 -49.07 8.16
CA LEU A 31 5.26 -47.66 8.54
C LEU A 31 4.38 -47.37 9.76
N GLU A 32 3.16 -47.89 9.79
CA GLU A 32 2.24 -47.74 10.93
C GLU A 32 2.77 -48.42 12.20
N LEU A 33 3.32 -49.62 12.08
CA LEU A 33 3.89 -50.36 13.22
C LEU A 33 5.09 -49.62 13.84
N VAL A 34 5.98 -49.10 13.00
CA VAL A 34 7.12 -48.29 13.44
C VAL A 34 6.64 -47.00 14.10
N ALA A 35 5.64 -46.31 13.52
CA ALA A 35 5.06 -45.12 14.13
C ALA A 35 4.41 -45.41 15.50
N MET A 36 3.71 -46.55 15.64
CA MET A 36 3.14 -47.00 16.91
C MET A 36 4.22 -47.30 17.96
N ASP A 37 5.28 -48.02 17.60
CA ASP A 37 6.41 -48.33 18.49
C ASP A 37 7.17 -47.07 18.92
N MET A 38 7.44 -46.16 17.97
CA MET A 38 8.06 -44.87 18.28
C MET A 38 7.19 -44.03 19.23
N LYS A 39 5.85 -44.08 19.09
CA LYS A 39 4.92 -43.39 19.99
C LYS A 39 4.89 -44.04 21.38
N ALA A 40 4.87 -45.38 21.45
CA ALA A 40 4.87 -46.13 22.70
C ALA A 40 6.16 -45.90 23.52
N ARG A 41 7.31 -45.80 22.84
CA ARG A 41 8.61 -45.49 23.45
C ARG A 41 8.81 -44.00 23.78
N GLY A 42 7.82 -43.15 23.48
CA GLY A 42 7.92 -41.70 23.68
C GLY A 42 8.93 -41.01 22.75
N MET A 43 9.46 -41.71 21.74
CA MET A 43 10.38 -41.17 20.73
C MET A 43 9.64 -40.34 19.68
N TYR A 44 8.33 -40.61 19.51
CA TYR A 44 7.40 -39.83 18.70
C TYR A 44 6.38 -39.14 19.60
N VAL A 45 6.78 -37.99 20.17
CA VAL A 45 5.84 -37.08 20.83
C VAL A 45 5.15 -36.27 19.75
N CYS A 46 3.88 -36.54 19.49
CA CYS A 46 3.04 -35.63 18.72
C CYS A 46 2.98 -34.30 19.47
N ARG A 47 3.72 -33.30 18.98
CA ARG A 47 3.73 -31.93 19.57
C ARG A 47 2.43 -31.18 19.31
N THR A 48 1.56 -31.72 18.46
CA THR A 48 0.27 -31.16 18.07
C THR A 48 -0.87 -31.83 18.85
N LEU A 49 -1.70 -31.01 19.50
CA LEU A 49 -2.91 -31.47 20.16
C LEU A 49 -3.91 -31.95 19.10
N SER A 50 -4.60 -33.06 19.36
CA SER A 50 -5.69 -33.50 18.49
C SER A 50 -6.86 -32.50 18.55
N TYR A 51 -7.40 -32.12 17.39
CA TYR A 51 -8.62 -31.31 17.27
C TYR A 51 -9.91 -32.12 17.54
N LYS A 52 -9.82 -33.24 18.25
CA LYS A 52 -10.97 -34.07 18.60
C LYS A 52 -11.97 -33.26 19.45
N GLY A 53 -13.19 -33.10 18.94
CA GLY A 53 -14.27 -32.34 19.57
C GLY A 53 -14.25 -30.83 19.27
N ALA A 54 -13.24 -30.33 18.53
CA ALA A 54 -13.28 -28.97 18.01
C ALA A 54 -14.20 -28.93 16.78
N GLU A 55 -15.06 -27.92 16.71
CA GLU A 55 -15.97 -27.69 15.59
C GLU A 55 -15.44 -26.53 14.74
N PHE A 56 -15.53 -26.65 13.42
CA PHE A 56 -15.15 -25.58 12.50
C PHE A 56 -16.35 -25.24 11.61
N GLU A 57 -16.77 -23.99 11.67
CA GLU A 57 -17.87 -23.46 10.88
C GLU A 57 -17.38 -22.25 10.08
N VAL A 58 -17.71 -22.24 8.78
CA VAL A 58 -17.51 -21.06 7.94
C VAL A 58 -18.82 -20.29 7.92
N VAL A 59 -18.76 -19.04 8.37
CA VAL A 59 -19.93 -18.16 8.44
C VAL A 59 -19.78 -17.07 7.40
N GLU A 60 -20.72 -17.04 6.47
CA GLU A 60 -20.86 -15.93 5.52
C GLU A 60 -21.57 -14.76 6.21
N ALA A 61 -20.92 -13.60 6.18
CA ALA A 61 -21.39 -12.32 6.71
C ALA A 61 -21.74 -11.41 5.51
N PRO A 62 -22.97 -11.48 4.98
CA PRO A 62 -23.35 -10.65 3.85
C PRO A 62 -23.28 -9.16 4.23
N LEU A 63 -22.88 -8.32 3.26
CA LEU A 63 -22.86 -6.87 3.45
C LEU A 63 -24.29 -6.36 3.70
N GLU A 64 -24.46 -5.62 4.79
CA GLU A 64 -25.68 -4.87 5.06
C GLU A 64 -25.85 -3.73 4.05
N GLU A 65 -27.08 -3.30 3.78
CA GLU A 65 -27.39 -2.32 2.74
C GLU A 65 -26.60 -1.01 2.89
N LYS A 66 -26.49 -0.49 4.12
CA LYS A 66 -25.67 0.70 4.43
C LYS A 66 -24.20 0.49 4.05
N MET A 67 -23.64 -0.67 4.40
CA MET A 67 -22.23 -1.00 4.10
C MET A 67 -22.02 -1.23 2.60
N MET A 68 -23.02 -1.78 1.90
CA MET A 68 -22.98 -1.99 0.45
C MET A 68 -22.89 -0.65 -0.30
N GLU A 69 -23.73 0.31 0.06
CA GLU A 69 -23.70 1.65 -0.54
C GLU A 69 -22.40 2.40 -0.21
N MET A 70 -21.93 2.29 1.05
CA MET A 70 -20.63 2.84 1.46
C MET A 70 -19.47 2.26 0.65
N TYR A 71 -19.46 0.94 0.44
CA TYR A 71 -18.44 0.26 -0.35
C TYR A 71 -18.48 0.71 -1.82
N LYS A 72 -19.68 0.84 -2.39
CA LYS A 72 -19.87 1.29 -3.77
C LYS A 72 -19.29 2.69 -3.98
N LYS A 73 -19.67 3.66 -3.14
CA LYS A 73 -19.13 5.03 -3.19
C LYS A 73 -17.60 5.06 -3.04
N ALA A 74 -17.07 4.22 -2.14
CA ALA A 74 -15.63 4.11 -1.97
C ALA A 74 -14.94 3.54 -3.23
N ALA A 75 -15.51 2.52 -3.87
CA ALA A 75 -14.99 1.94 -5.11
C ALA A 75 -15.01 2.95 -6.28
N GLU A 76 -16.10 3.71 -6.41
CA GLU A 76 -16.23 4.80 -7.39
C GLU A 76 -15.15 5.87 -7.14
N PHE A 77 -14.99 6.31 -5.90
CA PHE A 77 -13.96 7.29 -5.53
C PHE A 77 -12.54 6.81 -5.86
N TRP A 78 -12.19 5.54 -5.57
CA TRP A 78 -10.88 5.00 -5.93
C TRP A 78 -10.67 4.99 -7.46
N ALA A 79 -11.70 4.68 -8.24
CA ALA A 79 -11.62 4.73 -9.70
C ALA A 79 -11.40 6.16 -10.21
N GLU A 80 -12.11 7.15 -9.66
CA GLU A 80 -11.93 8.58 -9.95
C GLU A 80 -10.53 9.08 -9.56
N LEU A 81 -10.08 8.74 -8.35
CA LEU A 81 -8.75 9.08 -7.85
C LEU A 81 -7.66 8.53 -8.78
N ARG A 82 -7.84 7.33 -9.34
CA ARG A 82 -6.91 6.78 -10.33
C ARG A 82 -6.83 7.63 -11.59
N VAL A 83 -7.98 8.05 -12.13
CA VAL A 83 -8.04 8.88 -13.33
C VAL A 83 -7.36 10.22 -13.06
N GLU A 84 -7.59 10.80 -11.88
CA GLU A 84 -6.97 12.08 -11.51
C GLU A 84 -5.45 11.95 -11.27
N LEU A 85 -4.99 10.87 -10.66
CA LEU A 85 -3.54 10.61 -10.53
C LEU A 85 -2.87 10.38 -11.89
N LEU A 86 -3.55 9.72 -12.83
CA LEU A 86 -3.08 9.59 -14.21
C LEU A 86 -3.00 10.97 -14.88
N SER A 87 -4.04 11.80 -14.76
CA SER A 87 -4.09 13.14 -15.33
C SER A 87 -2.97 14.02 -14.76
N ALA A 88 -2.79 14.03 -13.44
CA ALA A 88 -1.77 14.80 -12.76
C ALA A 88 -0.35 14.32 -13.11
N SER A 89 -0.14 13.01 -13.28
CA SER A 89 1.15 12.45 -13.69
C SER A 89 1.56 12.82 -15.12
N ALA A 90 0.60 13.10 -16.01
CA ALA A 90 0.89 13.53 -17.38
C ALA A 90 1.57 14.90 -17.45
N PHE A 91 1.40 15.73 -16.42
CA PHE A 91 2.01 17.06 -16.32
C PHE A 91 3.41 17.04 -15.69
N LEU A 92 3.88 15.90 -15.17
CA LEU A 92 5.23 15.74 -14.66
C LEU A 92 6.16 15.35 -15.81
N SER A 93 6.93 16.31 -16.33
CA SER A 93 7.91 16.07 -17.39
C SER A 93 9.09 15.19 -16.92
N GLU A 94 9.32 14.12 -17.67
CA GLU A 94 10.55 13.32 -17.85
C GLU A 94 11.17 12.49 -16.69
N GLU A 95 10.80 12.64 -15.42
CA GLU A 95 11.30 11.72 -14.39
C GLU A 95 10.47 10.42 -14.28
N LYS A 96 10.72 9.48 -15.21
CA LYS A 96 10.11 8.13 -15.23
C LYS A 96 10.26 7.34 -13.91
N SER A 97 11.18 7.73 -13.03
CA SER A 97 11.45 7.05 -11.75
C SER A 97 10.27 7.20 -10.75
N ASN A 98 9.69 8.39 -10.64
CA ASN A 98 8.70 8.72 -9.59
C ASN A 98 7.31 8.13 -9.89
N SER A 99 6.96 7.96 -11.17
CA SER A 99 5.69 7.36 -11.59
C SER A 99 5.53 5.91 -11.06
N SER A 100 6.62 5.13 -11.04
CA SER A 100 6.58 3.75 -10.55
C SER A 100 6.30 3.65 -9.04
N GLN A 101 6.77 4.62 -8.26
CA GLN A 101 6.59 4.67 -6.81
C GLN A 101 5.16 5.06 -6.45
N VAL A 102 4.60 6.09 -7.10
CA VAL A 102 3.21 6.51 -6.89
C VAL A 102 2.25 5.35 -7.11
N TRP A 103 2.40 4.59 -8.22
CA TRP A 103 1.53 3.44 -8.48
C TRP A 103 1.73 2.30 -7.48
N ARG A 104 2.95 2.05 -7.02
CA ARG A 104 3.22 1.05 -5.97
C ARG A 104 2.50 1.41 -4.68
N LEU A 105 2.58 2.68 -4.27
CA LEU A 105 1.94 3.21 -3.07
C LEU A 105 0.42 3.25 -3.19
N TYR A 106 -0.11 3.70 -4.32
CA TYR A 106 -1.54 3.70 -4.64
C TYR A 106 -2.12 2.29 -4.49
N TRP A 107 -1.50 1.30 -5.13
CA TRP A 107 -2.00 -0.07 -5.09
C TRP A 107 -1.82 -0.77 -3.74
N ALA A 108 -0.78 -0.42 -2.98
CA ALA A 108 -0.62 -0.87 -1.60
C ALA A 108 -1.64 -0.21 -0.66
N GLY A 109 -1.97 1.07 -0.87
CA GLY A 109 -3.03 1.80 -0.19
C GLY A 109 -4.40 1.18 -0.47
N HIS A 110 -4.72 1.01 -1.75
CA HIS A 110 -5.95 0.38 -2.23
C HIS A 110 -6.20 -0.99 -1.58
N GLN A 111 -5.20 -1.89 -1.62
CA GLN A 111 -5.34 -3.22 -1.01
C GLN A 111 -5.61 -3.13 0.50
N ARG A 112 -4.91 -2.24 1.22
CA ARG A 112 -5.10 -2.05 2.67
C ARG A 112 -6.47 -1.45 2.99
N PHE A 113 -6.93 -0.49 2.17
CA PHE A 113 -8.23 0.16 2.30
C PHE A 113 -9.36 -0.87 2.20
N PHE A 114 -9.45 -1.63 1.10
CA PHE A 114 -10.57 -2.56 0.91
C PHE A 114 -10.52 -3.75 1.87
N ARG A 115 -9.34 -4.17 2.35
CA ARG A 115 -9.25 -5.14 3.45
C ARG A 115 -9.89 -4.62 4.73
N HIS A 116 -9.61 -3.36 5.07
CA HIS A 116 -10.20 -2.73 6.25
C HIS A 116 -11.72 -2.58 6.09
N MET A 117 -12.21 -2.25 4.89
CA MET A 117 -13.64 -2.25 4.58
C MET A 117 -14.26 -3.64 4.79
N CYS A 118 -13.62 -4.71 4.32
CA CYS A 118 -14.09 -6.09 4.52
C CYS A 118 -14.11 -6.47 6.01
N MET A 119 -13.10 -6.09 6.78
CA MET A 119 -13.07 -6.33 8.23
C MET A 119 -14.21 -5.60 8.94
N SER A 120 -14.45 -4.34 8.60
CA SER A 120 -15.52 -3.52 9.18
C SER A 120 -16.90 -4.10 8.85
N ALA A 121 -17.10 -4.56 7.61
CA ALA A 121 -18.33 -5.21 7.17
C ALA A 121 -18.69 -6.48 7.97
N LYS A 122 -17.69 -7.15 8.58
CA LYS A 122 -17.93 -8.34 9.42
C LYS A 122 -18.29 -8.01 10.86
N VAL A 123 -18.07 -6.77 11.33
CA VAL A 123 -18.29 -6.38 12.73
C VAL A 123 -19.74 -6.68 13.18
N PRO A 124 -20.80 -6.28 12.44
CA PRO A 124 -22.16 -6.56 12.86
C PRO A 124 -22.44 -8.07 13.01
N ALA A 125 -21.94 -8.89 12.08
CA ALA A 125 -22.07 -10.33 12.15
C ALA A 125 -21.30 -10.94 13.34
N ALA A 126 -20.07 -10.48 13.58
CA ALA A 126 -19.25 -10.90 14.72
C ALA A 126 -19.94 -10.59 16.06
N VAL A 127 -20.49 -9.38 16.21
CA VAL A 127 -21.22 -8.96 17.40
C VAL A 127 -22.48 -9.81 17.60
N ARG A 128 -23.25 -10.08 16.54
CA ARG A 128 -24.43 -10.97 16.62
C ARG A 128 -24.05 -12.38 17.06
N LEU A 129 -22.99 -12.96 16.48
CA LEU A 129 -22.51 -14.29 16.85
C LEU A 129 -21.98 -14.34 18.28
N ALA A 130 -21.28 -13.29 18.72
CA ALA A 130 -20.79 -13.17 20.08
C ALA A 130 -21.95 -13.10 21.09
N LYS A 131 -22.94 -12.22 20.86
CA LYS A 131 -24.14 -12.11 21.70
C LYS A 131 -24.92 -13.43 21.76
N LYS A 132 -25.07 -14.13 20.62
CA LYS A 132 -25.69 -15.46 20.57
C LYS A 132 -24.92 -16.48 21.42
N ALA A 133 -23.60 -16.54 21.30
CA ALA A 133 -22.77 -17.45 22.08
C ALA A 133 -22.85 -17.16 23.59
N LEU A 134 -22.89 -15.88 23.99
CA LEU A 134 -23.08 -15.49 25.38
C LEU A 134 -24.46 -15.94 25.91
N ALA A 135 -25.52 -15.81 25.11
CA ALA A 135 -26.86 -16.30 25.45
C ALA A 135 -26.92 -17.84 25.61
N GLU A 136 -26.10 -18.57 24.85
CA GLU A 136 -25.92 -20.03 24.98
C GLU A 136 -25.01 -20.43 26.16
N ASN A 137 -24.70 -19.51 27.08
CA ASN A 137 -23.81 -19.71 28.22
C ASN A 137 -22.38 -20.12 27.84
N LYS A 138 -21.89 -19.67 26.67
CA LYS A 138 -20.51 -19.86 26.19
C LYS A 138 -19.67 -18.60 26.43
N CYS A 139 -18.36 -18.72 26.25
CA CYS A 139 -17.42 -17.59 26.27
C CYS A 139 -16.86 -17.34 24.88
N VAL A 140 -16.60 -16.07 24.55
CA VAL A 140 -16.22 -15.66 23.20
C VAL A 140 -14.76 -15.19 23.18
N VAL A 141 -14.02 -15.63 22.18
CA VAL A 141 -12.68 -15.11 21.87
C VAL A 141 -12.70 -14.62 20.42
N ILE A 142 -12.40 -13.34 20.22
CA ILE A 142 -12.41 -12.69 18.91
C ILE A 142 -10.98 -12.43 18.48
N GLY A 143 -10.58 -12.99 17.35
CA GLY A 143 -9.25 -12.82 16.79
C GLY A 143 -9.21 -11.82 15.63
N LEU A 144 -8.30 -10.86 15.74
CA LEU A 144 -8.02 -9.80 14.76
C LEU A 144 -6.51 -9.74 14.49
N GLN A 145 -6.05 -9.47 13.26
CA GLN A 145 -4.61 -9.22 13.05
C GLN A 145 -4.28 -7.75 13.20
N SER A 146 -5.05 -6.87 12.54
CA SER A 146 -4.85 -5.43 12.60
C SER A 146 -5.67 -4.76 13.71
N THR A 147 -5.02 -3.94 14.52
CA THR A 147 -5.63 -3.19 15.63
C THR A 147 -5.94 -1.73 15.29
N GLY A 148 -5.38 -1.20 14.19
CA GLY A 148 -5.57 0.20 13.80
C GLY A 148 -4.85 1.24 14.66
N GLU A 149 -3.98 0.82 15.58
CA GLU A 149 -3.33 1.67 16.59
C GLU A 149 -2.61 2.88 16.01
N ALA A 150 -1.68 2.66 15.08
CA ALA A 150 -0.84 3.73 14.54
C ALA A 150 -1.68 4.88 13.94
N ARG A 151 -2.82 4.57 13.32
CA ARG A 151 -3.75 5.56 12.78
C ARG A 151 -4.52 6.29 13.87
N THR A 152 -4.85 5.58 14.95
CA THR A 152 -5.52 6.18 16.12
C THR A 152 -4.58 7.16 16.82
N GLU A 153 -3.31 6.78 17.04
CA GLU A 153 -2.31 7.66 17.65
C GLU A 153 -2.01 8.90 16.78
N GLU A 154 -1.90 8.72 15.46
CA GLU A 154 -1.71 9.82 14.50
C GLU A 154 -2.89 10.80 14.52
N ALA A 155 -4.12 10.28 14.52
CA ALA A 155 -5.33 11.10 14.61
C ALA A 155 -5.43 11.83 15.96
N VAL A 156 -5.12 11.17 17.07
CA VAL A 156 -5.10 11.81 18.41
C VAL A 156 -4.04 12.91 18.50
N THR A 157 -2.89 12.71 17.86
CA THR A 157 -1.84 13.75 17.79
C THR A 157 -2.28 14.95 16.95
N LYS A 158 -3.07 14.71 15.87
CA LYS A 158 -3.52 15.75 14.93
C LYS A 158 -4.74 16.53 15.42
N TYR A 159 -5.72 15.84 16.00
CA TYR A 159 -7.02 16.41 16.35
C TYR A 159 -7.26 16.56 17.86
N GLY A 160 -6.40 15.97 18.69
CA GLY A 160 -6.53 15.97 20.15
C GLY A 160 -7.09 14.67 20.73
N ALA A 161 -7.21 14.62 22.06
CA ALA A 161 -7.65 13.44 22.80
C ALA A 161 -9.17 13.24 22.81
N GLU A 162 -9.95 14.27 22.53
CA GLU A 162 -11.41 14.21 22.41
C GLU A 162 -11.79 14.31 20.94
N LEU A 163 -12.55 13.33 20.45
CA LEU A 163 -12.97 13.23 19.05
C LEU A 163 -14.48 13.05 18.97
N ASP A 164 -15.09 13.43 17.85
CA ASP A 164 -16.54 13.32 17.64
C ASP A 164 -17.03 11.86 17.52
N ASP A 165 -16.22 10.99 16.91
CA ASP A 165 -16.47 9.55 16.81
C ASP A 165 -15.16 8.77 16.67
N PHE A 166 -15.24 7.44 16.65
CA PHE A 166 -14.09 6.57 16.44
C PHE A 166 -13.33 6.89 15.15
N VAL A 167 -12.00 6.74 15.19
CA VAL A 167 -11.14 7.01 14.03
C VAL A 167 -11.41 5.99 12.92
N SER A 168 -11.73 6.51 11.73
CA SER A 168 -11.91 5.69 10.54
C SER A 168 -10.56 5.35 9.91
N GLY A 169 -10.12 4.09 10.08
CA GLY A 169 -8.88 3.59 9.50
C GLY A 169 -8.75 3.76 7.97
N PRO A 170 -9.82 3.53 7.17
CA PRO A 170 -9.81 3.76 5.73
C PRO A 170 -9.69 5.24 5.36
N ARG A 171 -10.32 6.14 6.14
CA ARG A 171 -10.26 7.59 5.92
C ARG A 171 -8.85 8.12 6.10
N GLU A 172 -8.22 7.82 7.24
CA GLU A 172 -6.84 8.28 7.54
C GLU A 172 -5.84 7.75 6.51
N LEU A 173 -6.04 6.51 6.04
CA LEU A 173 -5.21 5.95 4.97
C LEU A 173 -5.33 6.74 3.66
N LEU A 174 -6.54 7.13 3.27
CA LEU A 174 -6.77 7.94 2.06
C LEU A 174 -6.20 9.35 2.20
N LEU A 175 -6.46 10.01 3.33
CA LEU A 175 -5.92 11.34 3.61
C LEU A 175 -4.40 11.35 3.50
N LYS A 176 -3.73 10.43 4.20
CA LYS A 176 -2.26 10.30 4.15
C LYS A 176 -1.75 9.99 2.74
N LEU A 177 -2.42 9.10 2.02
CA LEU A 177 -2.04 8.76 0.65
C LEU A 177 -2.05 10.01 -0.25
N VAL A 178 -3.10 10.82 -0.19
CA VAL A 178 -3.24 12.03 -1.01
C VAL A 178 -2.34 13.17 -0.49
N GLU A 179 -2.24 13.36 0.82
CA GLU A 179 -1.40 14.40 1.44
C GLU A 179 0.09 14.20 1.06
N GLU A 180 0.61 12.97 1.13
CA GLU A 180 2.04 12.70 0.96
C GLU A 180 2.43 12.34 -0.49
N ASN A 181 1.54 11.71 -1.26
CA ASN A 181 1.92 11.06 -2.52
C ASN A 181 1.24 11.65 -3.77
N TYR A 182 0.47 12.72 -3.62
CA TYR A 182 -0.13 13.39 -4.76
C TYR A 182 0.96 14.05 -5.64
N PRO A 183 1.01 13.75 -6.95
CA PRO A 183 2.01 14.29 -7.85
C PRO A 183 1.82 15.80 -8.04
N LEU A 184 2.67 16.60 -7.41
CA LEU A 184 2.72 18.04 -7.60
C LEU A 184 3.89 18.39 -8.53
N PRO A 185 3.73 19.36 -9.45
CA PRO A 185 4.84 19.88 -10.23
C PRO A 185 5.88 20.55 -9.31
N PRO A 186 7.14 20.70 -9.73
CA PRO A 186 8.15 21.35 -8.92
C PRO A 186 7.71 22.78 -8.58
N LYS A 187 7.83 23.14 -7.30
CA LYS A 187 7.53 24.51 -6.85
C LYS A 187 8.55 25.45 -7.49
N PRO A 188 8.13 26.51 -8.19
CA PRO A 188 9.05 27.47 -8.78
C PRO A 188 9.83 28.20 -7.68
N ASP A 189 11.15 28.24 -7.80
CA ASP A 189 12.00 29.04 -6.92
C ASP A 189 11.85 30.52 -7.30
N LEU A 190 11.40 31.33 -6.35
CA LEU A 190 11.32 32.79 -6.49
C LEU A 190 12.73 33.37 -6.32
N VAL A 191 13.58 33.27 -7.35
CA VAL A 191 14.88 33.93 -7.33
C VAL A 191 14.66 35.45 -7.43
N GLN A 192 15.18 36.20 -6.45
CA GLN A 192 15.09 37.66 -6.43
C GLN A 192 15.83 38.26 -7.64
N GLY A 193 15.31 39.36 -8.20
CA GLY A 193 15.75 39.93 -9.48
C GLY A 193 17.27 40.13 -9.61
N GLU A 194 17.96 40.51 -8.53
CA GLU A 194 19.40 40.80 -8.56
C GLU A 194 20.29 39.55 -8.82
N GLU A 195 19.94 38.39 -8.26
CA GLU A 195 20.71 37.15 -8.49
C GLU A 195 20.59 36.67 -9.93
N SER A 196 19.42 36.87 -10.55
CA SER A 196 19.18 36.44 -11.93
C SER A 196 19.88 37.28 -12.98
N VAL A 197 20.05 38.58 -12.71
CA VAL A 197 20.87 39.47 -13.54
C VAL A 197 22.34 39.06 -13.46
N ARG A 198 22.83 38.71 -12.26
CA ARG A 198 24.20 38.20 -12.06
C ARG A 198 24.45 36.84 -12.72
N GLU A 199 23.45 35.97 -12.80
CA GLU A 199 23.56 34.67 -13.48
C GLU A 199 23.56 34.83 -15.01
N LEU A 200 22.72 35.72 -15.56
CA LEU A 200 22.74 36.11 -16.98
C LEU A 200 24.07 36.75 -17.39
N GLN A 201 24.59 37.67 -16.57
CA GLN A 201 25.89 38.28 -16.78
C GLN A 201 26.99 37.20 -16.79
N ARG A 202 27.02 36.29 -15.81
CA ARG A 202 27.96 35.15 -15.79
C ARG A 202 27.88 34.25 -17.04
N LYS A 203 26.68 33.94 -17.52
CA LYS A 203 26.47 33.13 -18.75
C LYS A 203 26.88 33.88 -20.03
N ARG A 204 26.80 35.21 -20.06
CA ARG A 204 27.27 36.05 -21.18
C ARG A 204 28.79 36.26 -21.16
N HIS A 205 29.40 36.43 -19.98
CA HIS A 205 30.85 36.55 -19.82
C HIS A 205 31.62 35.28 -20.23
N SER A 206 30.97 34.11 -20.19
CA SER A 206 31.55 32.83 -20.65
C SER A 206 31.37 32.59 -22.15
N ALA A 207 30.68 33.47 -22.87
CA ALA A 207 30.44 33.41 -24.31
C ALA A 207 31.23 34.47 -25.09
N THR A 208 32.47 34.77 -24.68
CA THR A 208 33.38 35.68 -25.40
C THR A 208 33.75 35.08 -26.77
N PRO A 209 33.58 35.80 -27.90
CA PRO A 209 34.02 35.34 -29.20
C PRO A 209 35.53 35.56 -29.32
N GLY A 210 36.34 34.54 -28.98
CA GLY A 210 37.79 34.65 -29.07
C GLY A 210 38.59 33.33 -29.09
N VAL A 211 38.02 32.20 -28.67
CA VAL A 211 38.74 30.91 -28.74
C VAL A 211 37.97 29.93 -29.62
N SER A 212 38.50 29.73 -30.83
CA SER A 212 38.06 28.72 -31.78
C SER A 212 38.18 27.30 -31.18
N PHE A 213 37.10 26.77 -30.61
CA PHE A 213 37.00 25.35 -30.30
C PHE A 213 36.80 24.54 -31.60
N LYS A 214 37.91 24.15 -32.24
CA LYS A 214 37.89 22.98 -33.12
C LYS A 214 37.79 21.72 -32.27
N GLY A 215 36.59 21.16 -32.20
CA GLY A 215 36.34 19.73 -32.13
C GLY A 215 36.52 19.03 -30.79
N ARG A 216 35.41 18.65 -30.16
CA ARG A 216 35.09 17.25 -29.86
C ARG A 216 33.68 17.11 -29.28
N VAL A 217 32.86 16.37 -30.01
CA VAL A 217 31.65 15.71 -29.50
C VAL A 217 32.04 14.85 -28.30
N ARG A 218 31.36 15.02 -27.15
CA ARG A 218 31.12 13.93 -26.18
C ARG A 218 30.02 14.27 -25.17
N LYS A 219 28.94 13.49 -25.29
CA LYS A 219 28.09 12.87 -24.26
C LYS A 219 27.88 13.57 -22.91
N ALA A 220 26.60 13.73 -22.60
CA ALA A 220 26.02 13.93 -21.28
C ALA A 220 26.64 13.07 -20.16
N ALA A 221 26.96 13.72 -19.04
CA ALA A 221 27.14 13.13 -17.72
C ALA A 221 26.42 14.08 -16.73
N LYS A 222 25.26 13.71 -16.19
CA LYS A 222 25.08 12.90 -14.97
C LYS A 222 25.85 13.45 -13.78
N TRP A 223 25.23 14.41 -13.08
CA TRP A 223 25.67 14.91 -11.79
C TRP A 223 25.50 13.82 -10.72
N LYS A 224 26.57 13.55 -9.97
CA LYS A 224 26.57 12.80 -8.71
C LYS A 224 27.05 13.73 -7.60
N ALA A 225 26.47 13.52 -6.42
CA ALA A 225 26.66 14.28 -5.20
C ALA A 225 28.08 14.18 -4.61
N ALA A 226 28.38 15.17 -3.77
CA ALA A 226 29.62 15.46 -3.07
C ALA A 226 30.17 14.32 -2.19
N SER A 227 31.50 14.28 -2.05
CA SER A 227 32.22 13.74 -0.91
C SER A 227 33.57 14.45 -0.75
N ASP A 228 33.87 14.80 0.49
CA ASP A 228 35.11 15.39 1.01
C ASP A 228 36.33 14.46 0.89
N ASP A 229 37.54 15.00 0.67
CA ASP A 229 38.73 14.82 1.54
C ASP A 229 39.93 15.69 1.09
N GLU A 230 40.86 15.89 2.02
CA GLU A 230 41.90 16.93 2.15
C GLU A 230 43.20 16.84 1.28
N SER A 231 43.96 17.94 1.35
CA SER A 231 45.44 18.08 1.52
C SER A 231 46.35 18.54 0.35
N ASP A 232 47.00 19.67 0.66
CA ASP A 232 48.43 20.06 0.58
C ASP A 232 49.26 20.14 -0.72
N GLU A 233 49.80 21.37 -0.86
CA GLU A 233 51.19 21.80 -1.20
C GLU A 233 51.80 21.58 -2.61
N ASP A 234 52.20 22.73 -3.18
CA ASP A 234 53.10 23.03 -4.32
C ASP A 234 54.51 22.36 -4.21
N PRO A 235 55.34 22.16 -5.28
CA PRO A 235 55.95 23.27 -6.03
C PRO A 235 56.36 23.08 -7.52
N ASP A 236 56.55 24.24 -8.14
CA ASP A 236 57.48 24.64 -9.22
C ASP A 236 57.70 23.77 -10.47
N SER A 237 57.39 24.37 -11.62
CA SER A 237 58.32 24.35 -12.76
C SER A 237 58.18 25.61 -13.59
N GLU A 238 59.21 26.46 -13.52
CA GLU A 238 59.47 27.58 -14.41
C GLU A 238 59.54 27.10 -15.87
N SER A 239 58.86 27.80 -16.76
CA SER A 239 59.30 27.91 -18.14
C SER A 239 59.12 29.36 -18.60
N ASP A 240 60.25 30.06 -18.64
CA ASP A 240 60.40 31.35 -19.29
C ASP A 240 59.86 31.30 -20.72
N HIS A 241 58.85 32.12 -21.00
CA HIS A 241 58.72 32.75 -22.30
C HIS A 241 58.47 34.24 -22.08
N GLU A 242 59.55 35.00 -22.18
CA GLU A 242 59.47 36.41 -22.52
C GLU A 242 58.76 36.55 -23.88
N SER A 243 57.55 37.09 -23.85
CA SER A 243 57.02 37.88 -24.98
C SER A 243 56.66 39.25 -24.44
N THR A 244 57.57 40.19 -24.67
CA THR A 244 57.28 41.61 -24.69
C THR A 244 56.38 41.90 -25.88
N ASP A 245 55.09 42.12 -25.63
CA ASP A 245 54.25 42.95 -26.50
C ASP A 245 53.24 43.67 -25.62
N SER A 246 53.47 44.97 -25.46
CA SER A 246 52.48 45.92 -24.98
C SER A 246 51.48 46.12 -26.11
N ASP A 247 50.44 45.29 -26.15
CA ASP A 247 49.26 45.53 -26.98
C ASP A 247 48.53 46.77 -26.44
N GLU A 248 48.88 47.95 -26.96
CA GLU A 248 47.97 49.09 -26.93
C GLU A 248 46.74 48.74 -27.79
N GLU A 249 45.78 48.03 -27.23
CA GLU A 249 44.48 47.76 -27.86
C GLU A 249 43.88 49.09 -28.36
N PHE A 250 43.63 49.20 -29.66
CA PHE A 250 43.01 50.37 -30.29
C PHE A 250 41.58 50.58 -29.72
N GLN A 251 41.47 51.38 -28.65
CA GLN A 251 40.19 51.73 -28.04
C GLN A 251 39.50 52.85 -28.84
N MET A 252 38.64 52.46 -29.78
CA MET A 252 37.82 53.37 -30.59
C MET A 252 36.34 53.30 -30.17
N CYS A 253 35.62 54.40 -30.30
CA CYS A 253 34.16 54.39 -30.13
C CYS A 253 33.50 53.63 -31.29
N GLU A 254 32.78 52.55 -30.99
CA GLU A 254 32.13 51.71 -32.02
C GLU A 254 30.94 52.39 -32.74
N ILE A 255 30.50 53.57 -32.28
CA ILE A 255 29.37 54.31 -32.89
C ILE A 255 29.88 55.36 -33.89
N CYS A 256 30.89 56.16 -33.53
CA CYS A 256 31.43 57.22 -34.40
C CYS A 256 32.77 56.87 -35.05
N ASN A 257 33.35 55.72 -34.71
CA ASN A 257 34.62 55.20 -35.23
C ASN A 257 35.78 56.23 -35.13
N ASN A 258 35.74 57.09 -34.10
CA ASN A 258 36.74 58.14 -33.86
C ASN A 258 37.56 57.83 -32.59
N GLU A 259 38.82 58.28 -32.57
CA GLU A 259 39.80 58.05 -31.48
C GLU A 259 39.96 59.24 -30.53
N GLU A 260 39.41 60.40 -30.89
CA GLU A 260 39.48 61.61 -30.10
C GLU A 260 38.58 61.43 -28.87
N GLU A 261 39.16 61.43 -27.66
CA GLU A 261 38.51 61.23 -26.33
C GLU A 261 38.59 59.82 -25.71
N LYS A 262 39.70 59.08 -25.91
CA LYS A 262 39.99 57.76 -25.28
C LYS A 262 39.71 57.68 -23.75
N LYS A 263 39.83 58.79 -23.01
CA LYS A 263 39.60 58.85 -21.55
C LYS A 263 38.12 58.89 -21.13
N LEU A 264 37.19 59.04 -22.07
CA LEU A 264 35.74 59.21 -21.81
C LEU A 264 34.89 58.06 -22.38
N LEU A 265 35.50 56.95 -22.80
CA LEU A 265 34.77 55.80 -23.34
C LEU A 265 34.09 54.98 -22.23
N LEU A 266 32.78 54.76 -22.38
CA LEU A 266 32.01 53.84 -21.54
C LEU A 266 32.16 52.41 -22.09
N ARG A 267 32.61 51.47 -21.24
CA ARG A 267 32.70 50.05 -21.58
C ARG A 267 31.47 49.31 -21.08
N CYS A 268 30.72 48.67 -21.98
CA CYS A 268 29.58 47.85 -21.60
C CYS A 268 30.05 46.57 -20.90
N SER A 269 29.59 46.34 -19.66
CA SER A 269 29.89 45.13 -18.89
C SER A 269 29.38 43.86 -19.56
N CYS A 270 28.33 43.93 -20.38
CA CYS A 270 27.69 42.76 -20.97
C CYS A 270 28.26 42.33 -22.33
N CYS A 271 28.75 43.27 -23.15
CA CYS A 271 29.19 42.99 -24.52
C CYS A 271 30.57 43.57 -24.88
N GLY A 272 31.22 44.26 -23.95
CA GLY A 272 32.56 44.82 -24.13
C GLY A 272 32.65 46.09 -24.98
N ARG A 273 31.55 46.52 -25.62
CA ARG A 273 31.54 47.69 -26.52
C ARG A 273 31.98 48.97 -25.81
N LEU A 274 32.81 49.75 -26.50
CA LEU A 274 33.30 51.06 -26.08
C LEU A 274 32.54 52.16 -26.83
N VAL A 275 31.90 53.08 -26.11
CA VAL A 275 31.12 54.18 -26.71
C VAL A 275 31.30 55.50 -25.96
N HIS A 276 31.24 56.63 -26.67
CA HIS A 276 31.20 57.94 -26.02
C HIS A 276 29.81 58.21 -25.39
N PRO A 277 29.73 58.84 -24.20
CA PRO A 277 28.49 59.26 -23.56
C PRO A 277 27.59 60.12 -24.46
N THR A 278 28.19 60.97 -25.30
CA THR A 278 27.52 61.88 -26.23
C THR A 278 27.03 61.20 -27.51
N CYS A 279 27.61 60.06 -27.88
CA CYS A 279 27.19 59.26 -29.05
C CYS A 279 25.97 58.36 -28.75
N LEU A 280 25.59 58.24 -27.48
CA LEU A 280 24.37 57.56 -27.06
C LEU A 280 23.15 58.44 -27.37
N VAL A 281 22.05 57.81 -27.76
CA VAL A 281 20.77 58.50 -27.98
C VAL A 281 19.74 57.86 -27.04
N PRO A 282 19.27 58.56 -25.99
CA PRO A 282 19.70 59.90 -25.53
C PRO A 282 21.12 59.92 -24.92
N PRO A 283 21.82 61.07 -24.93
CA PRO A 283 23.16 61.22 -24.37
C PRO A 283 23.21 60.88 -22.89
N TRP A 284 24.25 60.17 -22.46
CA TRP A 284 24.42 59.81 -21.06
C TRP A 284 25.00 60.99 -20.27
N THR A 285 24.22 61.52 -19.31
CA THR A 285 24.60 62.70 -18.50
C THR A 285 24.87 62.40 -17.02
N ASP A 286 24.77 61.15 -16.59
CA ASP A 286 24.91 60.74 -15.18
C ASP A 286 26.36 60.36 -14.79
N VAL A 287 26.65 60.43 -13.48
CA VAL A 287 27.94 60.03 -12.89
C VAL A 287 28.26 58.57 -13.25
N MET A 288 29.49 58.30 -13.70
CA MET A 288 29.92 56.97 -14.17
C MET A 288 29.69 55.88 -13.09
N PRO A 289 28.77 54.92 -13.32
CA PRO A 289 28.62 53.77 -12.44
C PRO A 289 29.76 52.76 -12.65
N VAL A 290 30.05 51.94 -11.63
CA VAL A 290 31.11 50.90 -11.66
C VAL A 290 30.81 49.80 -12.70
N GLU A 291 29.53 49.57 -13.01
CA GLU A 291 29.09 48.63 -14.06
C GLU A 291 28.04 49.29 -14.95
N TRP A 292 28.43 49.71 -16.17
CA TRP A 292 27.51 50.27 -17.17
C TRP A 292 27.15 49.21 -18.23
N SER A 293 25.90 49.18 -18.69
CA SER A 293 25.47 48.35 -19.82
C SER A 293 24.78 49.20 -20.90
N CYS A 294 25.08 48.91 -22.17
CA CYS A 294 24.52 49.68 -23.29
C CYS A 294 23.02 49.44 -23.48
N TYR A 295 22.30 50.40 -24.09
CA TYR A 295 20.84 50.33 -24.26
C TYR A 295 20.36 49.03 -24.92
N SER A 296 21.05 48.52 -25.96
CA SER A 296 20.70 47.25 -26.60
C SER A 296 20.91 46.02 -25.69
N CYS A 297 21.93 46.04 -24.83
CA CYS A 297 22.12 44.98 -23.84
C CYS A 297 21.10 45.08 -22.71
N LYS A 298 20.69 46.29 -22.34
CA LYS A 298 19.63 46.53 -21.36
C LYS A 298 18.29 46.02 -21.87
N GLU A 299 17.89 46.39 -23.10
CA GLU A 299 16.67 45.88 -23.76
C GLU A 299 16.64 44.34 -23.84
N LYS A 300 17.72 43.69 -24.30
CA LYS A 300 17.79 42.22 -24.35
C LYS A 300 17.77 41.55 -22.97
N THR A 301 18.17 42.26 -21.93
CA THR A 301 18.12 41.75 -20.55
C THR A 301 16.71 41.90 -20.01
N ASP A 302 16.07 43.04 -20.24
CA ASP A 302 14.68 43.30 -19.87
C ASP A 302 13.71 42.34 -20.60
N GLU A 303 13.92 42.09 -21.90
CA GLU A 303 13.16 41.08 -22.66
C GLU A 303 13.32 39.66 -22.10
N TYR A 304 14.55 39.28 -21.73
CA TYR A 304 14.80 37.97 -21.10
C TYR A 304 14.13 37.88 -19.73
N LEU A 305 14.23 38.91 -18.91
CA LEU A 305 13.61 38.96 -17.59
C LEU A 305 12.09 38.87 -17.70
N LEU A 306 11.47 39.62 -18.62
CA LEU A 306 10.04 39.55 -18.92
C LEU A 306 9.62 38.15 -19.40
N ALA A 307 10.37 37.53 -20.32
CA ALA A 307 10.07 36.19 -20.80
C ALA A 307 10.21 35.12 -19.70
N ARG A 308 11.22 35.26 -18.84
CA ARG A 308 11.43 34.40 -17.67
C ARG A 308 10.32 34.59 -16.65
N ASP A 309 9.93 35.82 -16.34
CA ASP A 309 8.86 36.11 -15.37
C ASP A 309 7.52 35.57 -15.88
N ALA A 310 7.24 35.69 -17.19
CA ALA A 310 6.09 35.03 -17.82
C ALA A 310 6.16 33.51 -17.71
N TYR A 311 7.33 32.89 -17.91
CA TYR A 311 7.52 31.45 -17.75
C TYR A 311 7.34 30.98 -16.30
N VAL A 312 7.89 31.71 -15.33
CA VAL A 312 7.73 31.42 -13.89
C VAL A 312 6.28 31.61 -13.46
N ALA A 313 5.60 32.67 -13.92
CA ALA A 313 4.18 32.89 -13.65
C ALA A 313 3.31 31.74 -14.18
N GLU A 314 3.61 31.24 -15.39
CA GLU A 314 2.91 30.08 -15.96
C GLU A 314 3.20 28.78 -15.18
N LEU A 315 4.43 28.57 -14.69
CA LEU A 315 4.75 27.44 -13.80
C LEU A 315 4.02 27.53 -12.46
N LEU A 316 3.96 28.72 -11.85
CA LEU A 316 3.21 28.97 -10.60
C LEU A 316 1.73 28.67 -10.79
N LYS A 317 1.13 29.15 -11.88
CA LYS A 317 -0.27 28.87 -12.21
C LYS A 317 -0.56 27.37 -12.32
N ARG A 318 0.35 26.58 -12.91
CA ARG A 318 0.22 25.12 -12.98
C ARG A 318 0.35 24.45 -11.61
N TYR A 319 1.27 24.94 -10.77
CA TYR A 319 1.44 24.46 -9.40
C TYR A 319 0.19 24.72 -8.55
N GLU A 320 -0.32 25.95 -8.56
CA GLU A 320 -1.53 26.33 -7.83
C GLU A 320 -2.75 25.52 -8.29
N ALA A 321 -2.94 25.34 -9.60
CA ALA A 321 -4.02 24.51 -10.14
C ALA A 321 -3.90 23.03 -9.73
N ALA A 322 -2.68 22.48 -9.63
CA ALA A 322 -2.46 21.13 -9.12
C ALA A 322 -2.74 21.03 -7.60
N GLN A 323 -2.37 22.06 -6.84
CA GLN A 323 -2.62 22.15 -5.41
C GLN A 323 -4.11 22.28 -5.10
N GLU A 324 -4.86 23.07 -5.88
CA GLU A 324 -6.31 23.19 -5.76
C GLU A 324 -7.02 21.84 -5.99
N ARG A 325 -6.59 21.09 -7.02
CA ARG A 325 -7.10 19.73 -7.28
C ARG A 325 -6.82 18.77 -6.12
N LYS A 326 -5.60 18.81 -5.57
CA LYS A 326 -5.24 18.05 -4.36
C LYS A 326 -6.17 18.38 -3.18
N LEU A 327 -6.42 19.66 -2.92
CA LEU A 327 -7.30 20.10 -1.82
C LEU A 327 -8.75 19.63 -2.03
N LYS A 328 -9.29 19.74 -3.25
CA LYS A 328 -10.63 19.23 -3.58
C LYS A 328 -10.77 17.73 -3.28
N ILE A 329 -9.77 16.93 -3.64
CA ILE A 329 -9.77 15.49 -3.33
C ILE A 329 -9.76 15.26 -1.82
N LEU A 330 -8.96 16.01 -1.06
CA LEU A 330 -8.92 15.88 0.40
C LEU A 330 -10.28 16.22 1.03
N ASP A 331 -10.98 17.23 0.53
CA ASP A 331 -12.32 17.58 1.00
C ASP A 331 -13.36 16.51 0.66
N ILE A 332 -13.27 15.91 -0.54
CA ILE A 332 -14.09 14.74 -0.89
C ILE A 332 -13.82 13.60 0.10
N VAL A 333 -12.56 13.27 0.38
CA VAL A 333 -12.20 12.20 1.34
C VAL A 333 -12.74 12.48 2.74
N ARG A 334 -12.75 13.75 3.20
CA ARG A 334 -13.36 14.14 4.48
C ARG A 334 -14.87 13.98 4.49
N SER A 335 -15.53 14.19 3.35
CA SER A 335 -16.99 14.05 3.21
C SER A 335 -17.48 12.60 3.02
N LEU A 336 -16.61 11.68 2.62
CA LEU A 336 -16.99 10.26 2.44
C LEU A 336 -17.48 9.66 3.76
N ASP A 337 -18.60 8.94 3.73
CA ASP A 337 -18.99 8.07 4.85
C ASP A 337 -18.11 6.81 4.81
N LEU A 338 -17.35 6.56 5.87
CA LEU A 338 -16.37 5.46 5.95
C LEU A 338 -16.45 4.82 7.33
N PRO A 339 -16.22 3.51 7.45
CA PRO A 339 -16.47 2.79 8.69
C PRO A 339 -15.43 3.13 9.75
N ASN A 340 -15.85 2.99 11.00
CA ASN A 340 -15.02 3.14 12.19
C ASN A 340 -14.00 1.99 12.32
N ASN A 341 -13.00 2.16 13.18
CA ASN A 341 -12.05 1.09 13.48
C ASN A 341 -12.78 -0.17 14.00
N PRO A 342 -12.65 -1.34 13.34
CA PRO A 342 -13.33 -2.57 13.72
C PRO A 342 -13.12 -2.98 15.18
N LEU A 343 -11.91 -2.79 15.72
CA LEU A 343 -11.61 -3.19 17.09
C LEU A 343 -12.41 -2.35 18.10
N ASP A 344 -12.37 -1.02 17.93
CA ASP A 344 -13.04 -0.09 18.84
C ASP A 344 -14.57 -0.24 18.73
N ASP A 345 -15.10 -0.43 17.51
CA ASP A 345 -16.53 -0.68 17.26
C ASP A 345 -17.02 -2.01 17.87
N ILE A 346 -16.22 -3.09 17.78
CA ILE A 346 -16.54 -4.37 18.44
C ILE A 346 -16.60 -4.20 19.96
N ILE A 347 -15.64 -3.50 20.55
CA ILE A 347 -15.58 -3.29 22.00
C ILE A 347 -16.80 -2.48 22.45
N ASP A 348 -17.11 -1.37 21.76
CA ASP A 348 -18.26 -0.50 22.05
C ASP A 348 -19.59 -1.28 22.00
N GLN A 349 -19.84 -2.00 20.90
CA GLN A 349 -21.09 -2.75 20.70
C GLN A 349 -21.26 -3.98 21.62
N LEU A 350 -20.16 -4.48 22.21
CA LEU A 350 -20.16 -5.56 23.20
C LEU A 350 -20.18 -5.07 24.66
N GLY A 351 -20.43 -3.77 24.86
CA GLY A 351 -20.65 -3.18 26.19
C GLY A 351 -19.41 -2.47 26.75
N GLY A 352 -18.47 -2.09 25.91
CA GLY A 352 -17.31 -1.29 26.29
C GLY A 352 -16.17 -2.09 26.95
N PRO A 353 -15.09 -1.39 27.37
CA PRO A 353 -13.88 -2.01 27.88
C PRO A 353 -14.08 -2.77 29.21
N GLU A 354 -15.13 -2.46 29.97
CA GLU A 354 -15.45 -3.18 31.21
C GLU A 354 -15.98 -4.59 30.96
N ASN A 355 -16.61 -4.84 29.81
CA ASN A 355 -17.21 -6.13 29.49
C ASN A 355 -16.32 -6.99 28.57
N VAL A 356 -15.36 -6.36 27.89
CA VAL A 356 -14.48 -7.00 26.91
C VAL A 356 -13.04 -7.01 27.41
N ALA A 357 -12.45 -8.19 27.49
CA ALA A 357 -11.04 -8.33 27.81
C ALA A 357 -10.20 -8.06 26.56
N GLU A 358 -9.44 -6.97 26.55
CA GLU A 358 -8.60 -6.61 25.40
C GLU A 358 -7.16 -7.10 25.60
N LEU A 359 -6.73 -8.07 24.78
CA LEU A 359 -5.36 -8.62 24.78
C LEU A 359 -4.69 -8.31 23.44
N THR A 360 -4.53 -7.01 23.18
CA THR A 360 -3.86 -6.50 21.98
C THR A 360 -2.52 -5.85 22.32
N GLY A 361 -1.73 -5.50 21.31
CA GLY A 361 -0.49 -4.75 21.46
C GLY A 361 -0.68 -3.25 21.71
N ARG A 362 -1.93 -2.76 21.76
CA ARG A 362 -2.20 -1.32 21.82
C ARG A 362 -1.80 -0.68 23.14
N ARG A 363 -1.37 0.59 23.12
CA ARG A 363 -1.08 1.39 24.32
C ARG A 363 -2.29 2.17 24.82
N GLY A 364 -3.10 2.67 23.89
CA GLY A 364 -4.35 3.37 24.21
C GLY A 364 -5.52 2.91 23.36
N MET A 365 -6.71 3.28 23.84
CA MET A 365 -8.01 2.97 23.25
C MET A 365 -8.87 4.23 23.19
N LEU A 366 -9.81 4.25 22.26
CA LEU A 366 -10.88 5.26 22.26
C LEU A 366 -12.08 4.66 22.97
N VAL A 367 -12.66 5.40 23.92
CA VAL A 367 -13.84 4.97 24.68
C VAL A 367 -14.94 6.00 24.50
N ARG A 368 -16.17 5.54 24.22
CA ARG A 368 -17.34 6.41 24.11
C ARG A 368 -17.58 7.13 25.44
N ALA A 369 -17.76 8.45 25.39
CA ALA A 369 -17.99 9.24 26.59
C ALA A 369 -19.32 8.86 27.26
N THR A 370 -19.42 9.02 28.59
CA THR A 370 -20.61 8.71 29.39
C THR A 370 -21.88 9.48 28.95
N GLY A 371 -21.71 10.62 28.28
CA GLY A 371 -22.80 11.41 27.69
C GLY A 371 -23.27 10.94 26.30
N GLY A 372 -22.68 9.86 25.75
CA GLY A 372 -23.03 9.30 24.43
C GLY A 372 -22.58 10.13 23.22
N LYS A 373 -22.03 11.33 23.45
CA LYS A 373 -21.45 12.21 22.41
C LYS A 373 -19.93 12.14 22.48
N GLY A 374 -19.28 11.82 21.36
CA GLY A 374 -17.83 11.79 21.28
C GLY A 374 -17.19 10.51 21.83
N VAL A 375 -15.89 10.40 21.55
CA VAL A 375 -14.98 9.39 22.07
C VAL A 375 -13.76 10.07 22.68
N ILE A 376 -13.23 9.49 23.74
CA ILE A 376 -12.09 10.04 24.48
C ILE A 376 -10.96 9.01 24.42
N TYR A 377 -9.77 9.48 24.08
CA TYR A 377 -8.56 8.67 24.12
C TYR A 377 -8.15 8.43 25.57
N GLN A 378 -8.00 7.15 25.93
CA GLN A 378 -7.59 6.71 27.25
C GLN A 378 -6.46 5.69 27.12
N ALA A 379 -5.47 5.77 28.01
CA ALA A 379 -4.47 4.73 28.14
C ALA A 379 -5.15 3.44 28.63
N ARG A 380 -4.71 2.28 28.14
CA ARG A 380 -5.36 1.02 28.54
C ARG A 380 -5.04 0.59 29.97
N ASN A 381 -3.99 1.15 30.56
CA ASN A 381 -3.59 0.78 31.91
C ASN A 381 -4.48 1.48 32.93
N THR A 382 -4.98 0.73 33.91
CA THR A 382 -5.59 1.29 35.10
C THR A 382 -4.49 1.84 36.03
N LYS A 383 -4.85 2.74 36.96
CA LYS A 383 -3.90 3.36 37.90
C LYS A 383 -3.08 2.33 38.68
N ASP A 384 -3.65 1.14 38.91
CA ASP A 384 -3.08 0.08 39.73
C ASP A 384 -2.30 -0.99 38.94
N VAL A 385 -2.27 -0.93 37.61
CA VAL A 385 -1.65 -1.96 36.76
C VAL A 385 -0.65 -1.32 35.80
N ALA A 386 0.60 -1.77 35.84
CA ALA A 386 1.61 -1.32 34.89
C ALA A 386 1.24 -1.74 33.46
N MET A 387 1.61 -0.91 32.46
CA MET A 387 1.24 -1.13 31.06
C MET A 387 1.62 -2.52 30.53
N GLU A 388 2.77 -3.06 30.95
CA GLU A 388 3.27 -4.38 30.56
C GLU A 388 2.41 -5.54 31.11
N MET A 389 1.73 -5.31 32.24
CA MET A 389 0.91 -6.30 32.93
C MET A 389 -0.57 -6.24 32.51
N VAL A 390 -0.99 -5.24 31.73
CA VAL A 390 -2.40 -5.05 31.32
C VAL A 390 -2.95 -6.31 30.64
N ASN A 391 -2.24 -6.87 29.66
CA ASN A 391 -2.70 -8.08 28.96
C ASN A 391 -2.84 -9.29 29.90
N MET A 392 -1.99 -9.40 30.93
CA MET A 392 -2.05 -10.47 31.92
C MET A 392 -3.21 -10.27 32.90
N ASN A 393 -3.48 -9.03 33.30
CA ASN A 393 -4.65 -8.67 34.10
C ASN A 393 -5.95 -8.96 33.33
N GLU A 394 -6.06 -8.50 32.09
CA GLU A 394 -7.22 -8.75 31.21
C GLU A 394 -7.46 -10.25 30.96
N LYS A 395 -6.38 -11.01 30.73
CA LYS A 395 -6.43 -12.47 30.68
C LYS A 395 -7.03 -13.04 31.97
N GLN A 396 -6.57 -12.57 33.13
CA GLN A 396 -7.03 -13.09 34.42
C GLN A 396 -8.52 -12.80 34.63
N LEU A 397 -8.98 -11.57 34.32
CA LEU A 397 -10.40 -11.21 34.36
C LEU A 397 -11.27 -12.12 33.47
N PHE A 398 -10.77 -12.48 32.29
CA PHE A 398 -11.44 -13.43 31.40
C PHE A 398 -11.46 -14.87 31.97
N MET A 399 -10.33 -15.36 32.49
CA MET A 399 -10.20 -16.71 33.04
C MET A 399 -10.94 -16.90 34.37
N ASP A 400 -11.15 -15.81 35.13
CA ASP A 400 -11.97 -15.78 36.34
C ASP A 400 -13.47 -15.65 36.03
N GLY A 401 -13.82 -15.35 34.77
CA GLY A 401 -15.21 -15.20 34.32
C GLY A 401 -15.83 -13.85 34.64
N LYS A 402 -15.03 -12.86 35.06
CA LYS A 402 -15.47 -11.47 35.25
C LYS A 402 -15.81 -10.81 33.91
N LYS A 403 -15.01 -11.11 32.87
CA LYS A 403 -15.31 -10.76 31.47
C LYS A 403 -15.54 -12.05 30.68
N LEU A 404 -16.58 -12.09 29.83
CA LEU A 404 -16.95 -13.28 29.05
C LEU A 404 -16.54 -13.21 27.58
N VAL A 405 -16.08 -12.04 27.13
CA VAL A 405 -15.55 -11.79 25.80
C VAL A 405 -14.08 -11.41 25.94
N ALA A 406 -13.22 -11.99 25.10
CA ALA A 406 -11.85 -11.54 24.93
C ALA A 406 -11.57 -11.21 23.47
N VAL A 407 -10.84 -10.12 23.21
CA VAL A 407 -10.32 -9.77 21.89
C VAL A 407 -8.81 -9.95 21.89
N ILE A 408 -8.29 -10.72 20.94
CA ILE A 408 -6.86 -11.01 20.81
C ILE A 408 -6.32 -10.47 19.50
N SER A 409 -5.08 -9.95 19.55
CA SER A 409 -4.30 -9.68 18.35
C SER A 409 -3.01 -10.50 18.31
N GLU A 410 -2.41 -10.62 17.11
CA GLU A 410 -1.16 -11.36 16.92
C GLU A 410 -0.05 -10.85 17.88
N ALA A 411 0.08 -9.52 18.02
CA ALA A 411 1.09 -8.89 18.86
C ALA A 411 0.79 -9.01 20.36
N GLY A 412 -0.48 -8.91 20.78
CA GLY A 412 -0.87 -8.87 22.19
C GLY A 412 -1.04 -10.23 22.85
N SER A 413 -1.23 -11.29 22.06
CA SER A 413 -1.58 -12.62 22.56
C SER A 413 -0.42 -13.62 22.60
N ALA A 414 0.82 -13.17 22.35
CA ALA A 414 2.02 -13.99 22.50
C ALA A 414 2.08 -14.59 23.92
N GLY A 415 2.34 -15.90 24.03
CA GLY A 415 2.30 -16.64 25.30
C GLY A 415 0.93 -16.83 25.98
N VAL A 416 -0.10 -16.06 25.62
CA VAL A 416 -1.41 -16.07 26.30
C VAL A 416 -2.19 -17.37 26.08
N SER A 417 -2.93 -17.78 27.11
CA SER A 417 -3.73 -19.01 27.18
C SER A 417 -5.16 -18.64 27.59
N LEU A 418 -6.15 -18.91 26.73
CA LEU A 418 -7.57 -18.60 26.92
C LEU A 418 -8.48 -19.84 26.80
N GLN A 419 -7.91 -21.06 26.76
CA GLN A 419 -8.70 -22.29 26.74
C GLN A 419 -9.59 -22.41 27.99
N ALA A 420 -10.62 -23.25 27.92
CA ALA A 420 -11.43 -23.62 29.07
C ALA A 420 -10.62 -24.55 30.02
N ASP A 421 -9.58 -24.03 30.67
CA ASP A 421 -8.68 -24.82 31.53
C ASP A 421 -9.44 -25.35 32.76
N ARG A 422 -9.28 -26.64 33.07
CA ARG A 422 -9.88 -27.27 34.25
C ARG A 422 -9.43 -26.67 35.58
N ARG A 423 -8.31 -25.93 35.59
CA ARG A 423 -7.78 -25.24 36.78
C ARG A 423 -8.36 -23.84 36.96
N ALA A 424 -9.01 -23.29 35.94
CA ALA A 424 -9.59 -21.95 36.00
C ALA A 424 -11.06 -22.01 36.45
N LEU A 425 -11.56 -20.89 36.98
CA LEU A 425 -12.97 -20.73 37.37
C LEU A 425 -13.88 -20.73 36.13
N ASN A 426 -13.50 -20.00 35.08
CA ASN A 426 -14.27 -19.94 33.84
C ASN A 426 -13.98 -21.14 32.92
N GLN A 427 -14.79 -22.19 33.05
CA GLN A 427 -14.70 -23.41 32.24
C GLN A 427 -15.71 -23.47 31.08
N LYS A 428 -16.44 -22.38 30.80
CA LYS A 428 -17.45 -22.33 29.72
C LYS A 428 -16.83 -22.67 28.36
N ARG A 429 -17.59 -23.33 27.47
CA ARG A 429 -17.10 -23.65 26.12
C ARG A 429 -16.69 -22.38 25.38
N ARG A 430 -15.54 -22.42 24.69
CA ARG A 430 -14.99 -21.28 23.95
C ARG A 430 -15.55 -21.26 22.53
N VAL A 431 -16.09 -20.12 22.11
CA VAL A 431 -16.40 -19.81 20.72
C VAL A 431 -15.34 -18.83 20.21
N HIS A 432 -14.49 -19.30 19.31
CA HIS A 432 -13.41 -18.51 18.71
C HIS A 432 -13.88 -17.94 17.37
N LEU A 433 -14.18 -16.64 17.34
CA LEU A 433 -14.53 -15.91 16.13
C LEU A 433 -13.25 -15.40 15.47
N THR A 434 -13.03 -15.73 14.20
CA THR A 434 -11.90 -15.22 13.43
C THR A 434 -12.41 -14.26 12.36
N LEU A 435 -12.18 -12.96 12.56
CA LEU A 435 -12.62 -11.91 11.63
C LEU A 435 -11.63 -11.70 10.49
N GLU A 436 -10.34 -11.83 10.80
CA GLU A 436 -9.25 -11.74 9.85
C GLU A 436 -8.41 -13.01 9.95
N LEU A 437 -8.33 -13.74 8.86
CA LEU A 437 -7.56 -14.97 8.82
C LEU A 437 -6.09 -14.67 8.52
N PRO A 438 -5.16 -15.17 9.34
CA PRO A 438 -3.75 -15.02 9.07
C PRO A 438 -3.36 -15.62 7.72
N TRP A 439 -2.52 -14.88 6.99
CA TRP A 439 -1.94 -15.35 5.73
C TRP A 439 -1.10 -16.62 5.87
N SER A 440 -0.44 -16.77 7.02
CA SER A 440 0.35 -17.95 7.34
C SER A 440 -0.49 -18.93 8.15
N ALA A 441 -0.50 -20.19 7.70
CA ALA A 441 -1.12 -21.29 8.42
C ALA A 441 -0.54 -21.43 9.83
N ASP A 442 0.76 -21.24 10.01
CA ASP A 442 1.41 -21.34 11.32
C ASP A 442 0.90 -20.26 12.28
N ARG A 443 0.67 -19.04 11.78
CA ARG A 443 0.08 -17.94 12.55
C ARG A 443 -1.38 -18.24 12.90
N ALA A 444 -2.15 -18.81 11.97
CA ALA A 444 -3.53 -19.24 12.24
C ALA A 444 -3.59 -20.35 13.30
N ILE A 445 -2.72 -21.37 13.22
CA ILE A 445 -2.60 -22.43 14.23
C ILE A 445 -2.20 -21.85 15.58
N GLN A 446 -1.25 -20.92 15.59
CA GLN A 446 -0.85 -20.24 16.83
C GLN A 446 -2.00 -19.47 17.45
N GLN A 447 -2.85 -18.83 16.64
CA GLN A 447 -4.05 -18.13 17.09
C GLN A 447 -5.10 -19.12 17.62
N PHE A 448 -5.39 -20.21 16.91
CA PHE A 448 -6.30 -21.26 17.37
C PHE A 448 -5.80 -21.94 18.65
N GLY A 449 -4.49 -22.11 18.78
CA GLY A 449 -3.81 -22.61 19.97
C GLY A 449 -3.86 -21.66 21.18
N ARG A 450 -4.44 -20.46 21.05
CA ARG A 450 -4.78 -19.61 22.21
C ARG A 450 -6.00 -20.16 22.96
N THR A 451 -6.93 -20.80 22.26
CA THR A 451 -8.16 -21.38 22.83
C THR A 451 -8.17 -22.90 22.87
N HIS A 452 -7.23 -23.55 22.19
CA HIS A 452 -7.10 -25.01 22.14
C HIS A 452 -5.76 -25.47 22.72
N ARG A 453 -5.78 -25.99 23.95
CA ARG A 453 -4.59 -26.47 24.66
C ARG A 453 -4.91 -27.71 25.49
N SER A 454 -3.86 -28.36 26.01
CA SER A 454 -4.00 -29.46 26.96
C SER A 454 -4.73 -29.02 28.22
N ASN A 455 -5.32 -29.98 28.93
CA ASN A 455 -6.12 -29.75 30.15
C ASN A 455 -7.36 -28.87 29.99
N GLN A 456 -7.89 -28.73 28.77
CA GLN A 456 -9.18 -28.06 28.54
C GLN A 456 -10.36 -28.97 28.95
N ALA A 457 -11.38 -28.39 29.59
CA ALA A 457 -12.63 -29.05 29.96
C ALA A 457 -13.49 -29.36 28.74
N SER A 458 -13.47 -28.47 27.74
CA SER A 458 -14.21 -28.59 26.48
C SER A 458 -13.36 -28.09 25.31
N ALA A 459 -13.49 -28.71 24.14
CA ALA A 459 -12.90 -28.22 22.91
C ALA A 459 -13.69 -27.01 22.35
N PRO A 460 -12.99 -26.06 21.68
CA PRO A 460 -13.59 -24.84 21.18
C PRO A 460 -14.44 -25.04 19.90
N GLU A 461 -15.37 -24.12 19.67
CA GLU A 461 -16.04 -23.90 18.39
C GLU A 461 -15.31 -22.79 17.64
N TYR A 462 -14.80 -23.05 16.43
CA TYR A 462 -14.19 -22.05 15.57
C TYR A 462 -15.20 -21.57 14.54
N ARG A 463 -15.46 -20.26 14.51
CA ARG A 463 -16.26 -19.63 13.45
C ARG A 463 -15.40 -18.69 12.63
N LEU A 464 -15.29 -18.98 11.35
CA LEU A 464 -14.45 -18.25 10.40
C LEU A 464 -15.36 -17.35 9.56
N LEU A 465 -15.24 -16.04 9.74
CA LEU A 465 -16.13 -15.08 9.10
C LEU A 465 -15.58 -14.61 7.75
N PHE A 466 -16.41 -14.62 6.72
CA PHE A 466 -16.11 -14.11 5.38
C PHE A 466 -17.26 -13.26 4.88
N THR A 467 -16.97 -12.18 4.16
CA THR A 467 -18.01 -11.45 3.44
C THR A 467 -18.43 -12.20 2.18
N ASN A 468 -19.59 -11.83 1.64
CA ASN A 468 -20.06 -12.33 0.36
C ASN A 468 -19.33 -11.69 -0.85
N LEU A 469 -18.26 -10.91 -0.64
CA LEU A 469 -17.49 -10.26 -1.70
C LEU A 469 -16.59 -11.25 -2.45
N GLY A 470 -16.66 -11.24 -3.78
CA GLY A 470 -15.87 -12.10 -4.66
C GLY A 470 -14.37 -12.08 -4.34
N GLY A 471 -13.79 -10.90 -4.09
CA GLY A 471 -12.37 -10.77 -3.75
C GLY A 471 -11.96 -11.40 -2.42
N GLU A 472 -12.90 -11.60 -1.47
CA GLU A 472 -12.61 -12.22 -0.18
C GLU A 472 -12.71 -13.76 -0.21
N ARG A 473 -13.39 -14.33 -1.20
CA ARG A 473 -13.50 -15.79 -1.40
C ARG A 473 -12.14 -16.49 -1.50
N ARG A 474 -11.09 -15.76 -1.92
CA ARG A 474 -9.69 -16.21 -1.89
C ARG A 474 -9.19 -16.60 -0.49
N PHE A 475 -9.53 -15.82 0.54
CA PHE A 475 -9.02 -16.10 1.89
C PHE A 475 -9.66 -17.37 2.45
N ALA A 476 -10.93 -17.59 2.14
CA ALA A 476 -11.62 -18.83 2.48
C ALA A 476 -10.88 -20.04 1.90
N SER A 477 -10.40 -19.92 0.66
CA SER A 477 -9.74 -21.00 -0.06
C SER A 477 -8.34 -21.37 0.43
N ILE A 478 -7.55 -20.37 0.82
CA ILE A 478 -6.21 -20.59 1.38
C ILE A 478 -6.35 -21.24 2.75
N VAL A 479 -7.31 -20.77 3.54
CA VAL A 479 -7.55 -21.25 4.90
C VAL A 479 -8.13 -22.66 4.87
N ALA A 480 -9.08 -22.93 3.96
CA ALA A 480 -9.58 -24.25 3.62
C ALA A 480 -8.47 -25.28 3.39
N LYS A 481 -7.59 -25.01 2.42
CA LYS A 481 -6.45 -25.88 2.07
C LYS A 481 -5.54 -26.16 3.27
N ARG A 482 -5.40 -25.19 4.18
CA ARG A 482 -4.50 -25.29 5.33
C ARG A 482 -5.16 -25.98 6.53
N LEU A 483 -6.46 -25.80 6.76
CA LEU A 483 -7.25 -26.59 7.70
C LEU A 483 -7.31 -28.07 7.29
N GLU A 484 -7.40 -28.34 5.97
CA GLU A 484 -7.33 -29.70 5.42
C GLU A 484 -5.96 -30.33 5.67
N SER A 485 -4.88 -29.59 5.39
CA SER A 485 -3.50 -30.01 5.67
C SER A 485 -3.21 -30.27 7.16
N LEU A 486 -4.03 -29.73 8.07
CA LEU A 486 -3.86 -29.88 9.52
C LEU A 486 -4.53 -31.14 10.09
N GLY A 487 -5.23 -31.92 9.25
CA GLY A 487 -6.01 -33.06 9.71
C GLY A 487 -7.25 -32.67 10.53
N ALA A 488 -7.60 -31.38 10.56
CA ALA A 488 -8.80 -30.87 11.23
C ALA A 488 -10.08 -31.23 10.44
N LEU A 489 -9.96 -31.35 9.11
CA LEU A 489 -11.04 -31.76 8.21
C LEU A 489 -10.97 -33.25 7.79
N THR A 490 -9.98 -34.01 8.27
CA THR A 490 -9.80 -35.43 7.91
C THR A 490 -10.57 -36.39 8.82
N GLN A 491 -11.65 -35.92 9.48
CA GLN A 491 -12.64 -36.86 10.01
C GLN A 491 -13.15 -37.66 8.81
N GLY A 492 -13.11 -38.99 8.88
CA GLY A 492 -13.53 -39.91 7.80
C GLY A 492 -15.01 -39.82 7.43
N ASP A 493 -15.74 -38.80 7.89
CA ASP A 493 -17.13 -38.55 7.57
C ASP A 493 -17.24 -37.40 6.57
N ARG A 494 -17.32 -37.77 5.28
CA ARG A 494 -17.54 -36.86 4.13
C ARG A 494 -18.88 -36.10 4.18
N ARG A 495 -19.65 -36.21 5.28
CA ARG A 495 -20.99 -35.62 5.44
C ARG A 495 -21.03 -34.31 6.24
N ALA A 496 -19.90 -33.85 6.80
CA ALA A 496 -19.84 -32.58 7.52
C ALA A 496 -19.71 -31.37 6.57
N GLY A 497 -20.86 -30.86 6.08
CA GLY A 497 -20.98 -29.56 5.43
C GLY A 497 -20.31 -29.40 4.05
N PRO A 498 -20.54 -28.26 3.35
CA PRO A 498 -19.89 -27.99 2.07
C PRO A 498 -18.37 -28.01 2.24
N SER A 499 -17.69 -28.86 1.46
CA SER A 499 -16.23 -29.00 1.53
C SER A 499 -15.57 -27.66 1.23
N LEU A 500 -14.74 -27.22 2.17
CA LEU A 500 -13.92 -26.01 2.10
C LEU A 500 -13.05 -25.95 0.81
N SER A 501 -12.77 -27.09 0.19
CA SER A 501 -12.13 -27.22 -1.13
C SER A 501 -12.85 -26.49 -2.28
N ALA A 502 -14.17 -26.27 -2.18
CA ALA A 502 -14.98 -25.61 -3.22
C ALA A 502 -14.51 -24.18 -3.55
N TYR A 503 -13.79 -23.54 -2.64
CA TYR A 503 -13.31 -22.18 -2.82
C TYR A 503 -11.89 -22.10 -3.43
N ASN A 504 -11.21 -23.22 -3.70
CA ASN A 504 -9.79 -23.25 -4.10
C ASN A 504 -9.51 -22.79 -5.54
N TYR A 505 -9.28 -21.49 -5.72
CA TYR A 505 -8.90 -20.89 -7.01
C TYR A 505 -7.38 -20.80 -7.25
N ASP A 506 -6.54 -20.95 -6.23
CA ASP A 506 -5.07 -20.87 -6.37
C ASP A 506 -4.46 -22.24 -6.68
N ASN A 507 -4.88 -22.80 -7.81
CA ASN A 507 -4.41 -24.06 -8.37
C ASN A 507 -4.19 -23.92 -9.89
N ASN A 508 -3.66 -24.96 -10.52
CA ASN A 508 -3.40 -24.93 -11.97
C ASN A 508 -4.67 -24.71 -12.81
N PHE A 509 -5.84 -25.14 -12.31
CA PHE A 509 -7.12 -24.92 -12.98
C PHE A 509 -7.56 -23.46 -12.88
N GLY A 510 -7.49 -22.83 -11.71
CA GLY A 510 -7.84 -21.42 -11.53
C GLY A 510 -6.92 -20.48 -12.30
N LYS A 511 -5.61 -20.80 -12.40
CA LYS A 511 -4.69 -20.06 -13.28
C LYS A 511 -5.07 -20.15 -14.75
N LYS A 512 -5.40 -21.35 -15.24
CA LYS A 512 -5.87 -21.55 -16.62
C LYS A 512 -7.21 -20.86 -16.88
N ALA A 513 -8.16 -20.98 -15.94
CA ALA A 513 -9.46 -20.34 -16.02
C ALA A 513 -9.31 -18.81 -16.11
N LEU A 514 -8.43 -18.22 -15.30
CA LEU A 514 -8.14 -16.79 -15.35
C LEU A 514 -7.56 -16.37 -16.71
N THR A 515 -6.61 -17.13 -17.26
CA THR A 515 -6.08 -16.87 -18.60
C THR A 515 -7.17 -16.93 -19.67
N MET A 516 -8.01 -17.97 -19.66
CA MET A 516 -9.11 -18.12 -20.62
C MET A 516 -10.12 -16.98 -20.52
N MET A 517 -10.46 -16.59 -19.29
CA MET A 517 -11.34 -15.47 -18.99
C MET A 517 -10.75 -14.15 -19.54
N TYR A 518 -9.47 -13.85 -19.27
CA TYR A 518 -8.82 -12.66 -19.80
C TYR A 518 -8.79 -12.65 -21.33
N ARG A 519 -8.45 -13.76 -21.99
CA ARG A 519 -8.45 -13.84 -23.46
C ARG A 519 -9.84 -13.68 -24.05
N GLY A 520 -10.86 -14.25 -23.39
CA GLY A 520 -12.26 -14.09 -23.77
C GLY A 520 -12.75 -12.65 -23.65
N ILE A 521 -12.47 -11.97 -22.53
CA ILE A 521 -12.81 -10.55 -22.34
C ILE A 521 -12.06 -9.67 -23.32
N MET A 522 -10.80 -9.98 -23.62
CA MET A 522 -10.01 -9.24 -24.62
C MET A 522 -10.41 -9.56 -26.07
N GLU A 523 -11.43 -10.40 -26.28
CA GLU A 523 -11.92 -10.84 -27.60
C GLU A 523 -10.82 -11.49 -28.46
N GLN A 524 -9.82 -12.12 -27.81
CA GLN A 524 -8.76 -12.88 -28.47
C GLN A 524 -9.21 -14.33 -28.75
N ASP A 525 -9.96 -14.90 -27.81
CA ASP A 525 -10.53 -16.26 -27.88
C ASP A 525 -12.04 -16.19 -27.59
N SER A 526 -12.82 -17.21 -27.97
CA SER A 526 -14.22 -17.33 -27.54
C SER A 526 -14.32 -17.71 -26.07
N LEU A 527 -15.26 -17.11 -25.33
CA LEU A 527 -15.53 -17.50 -23.94
C LEU A 527 -16.00 -18.97 -23.89
N PRO A 528 -15.35 -19.82 -23.06
CA PRO A 528 -15.66 -21.25 -23.01
C PRO A 528 -17.03 -21.55 -22.36
N VAL A 529 -17.53 -20.61 -21.54
CA VAL A 529 -18.79 -20.71 -20.82
C VAL A 529 -19.49 -19.36 -20.91
N ALA A 530 -20.83 -19.38 -21.04
CA ALA A 530 -21.62 -18.16 -21.01
C ALA A 530 -21.47 -17.47 -19.64
N PRO A 531 -21.19 -16.14 -19.61
CA PRO A 531 -21.09 -15.42 -18.35
C PRO A 531 -22.37 -15.50 -17.50
N PRO A 532 -22.28 -15.32 -16.17
CA PRO A 532 -23.45 -15.31 -15.31
C PRO A 532 -24.50 -14.28 -15.78
N GLY A 533 -25.76 -14.73 -15.90
CA GLY A 533 -26.85 -13.89 -16.39
C GLY A 533 -26.90 -13.69 -17.91
N CYS A 534 -25.99 -14.32 -18.68
CA CYS A 534 -26.02 -14.34 -20.14
C CYS A 534 -26.44 -15.73 -20.64
N SER A 535 -27.19 -15.77 -21.74
CA SER A 535 -27.55 -17.01 -22.45
C SER A 535 -26.75 -17.10 -23.75
N SER A 536 -26.31 -18.30 -24.14
CA SER A 536 -25.66 -18.55 -25.43
C SER A 536 -26.55 -18.18 -26.63
N GLU A 537 -27.86 -18.10 -26.41
CA GLU A 537 -28.87 -17.73 -27.39
C GLU A 537 -29.00 -16.21 -27.61
N ASN A 538 -28.41 -15.38 -26.74
CA ASN A 538 -28.48 -13.91 -26.86
C ASN A 538 -27.07 -13.29 -26.92
N PRO A 539 -26.48 -13.17 -28.13
CA PRO A 539 -25.14 -12.62 -28.32
C PRO A 539 -24.98 -11.18 -27.79
N ALA A 540 -26.05 -10.38 -27.78
CA ALA A 540 -26.00 -9.00 -27.29
C ALA A 540 -25.71 -8.93 -25.78
N SER A 541 -26.26 -9.87 -25.00
CA SER A 541 -26.02 -9.94 -23.55
C SER A 541 -24.55 -10.22 -23.22
N ILE A 542 -23.91 -11.09 -24.01
CA ILE A 542 -22.49 -11.43 -23.87
C ILE A 542 -21.63 -10.22 -24.23
N GLN A 543 -21.97 -9.47 -25.28
CA GLN A 543 -21.23 -8.28 -25.66
C GLN A 543 -21.32 -7.18 -24.59
N GLU A 544 -22.50 -6.97 -24.01
CA GLU A 544 -22.68 -6.03 -22.90
C GLU A 544 -21.84 -6.44 -21.68
N PHE A 545 -21.82 -7.74 -21.35
CA PHE A 545 -20.95 -8.27 -20.30
C PHE A 545 -19.47 -7.98 -20.60
N ILE A 546 -18.99 -8.25 -21.82
CA ILE A 546 -17.59 -8.01 -22.20
C ILE A 546 -17.23 -6.53 -22.06
N ILE A 547 -18.11 -5.60 -22.47
CA ILE A 547 -17.88 -4.15 -22.33
C ILE A 547 -17.76 -3.76 -20.86
N LYS A 548 -18.68 -4.23 -20.00
CA LYS A 548 -18.64 -3.97 -18.55
C LYS A 548 -17.40 -4.58 -17.90
N ALA A 549 -17.06 -5.82 -18.27
CA ALA A 549 -15.87 -6.52 -17.80
C ALA A 549 -14.58 -5.77 -18.17
N LYS A 550 -14.44 -5.31 -19.42
CA LYS A 550 -13.30 -4.50 -19.86
C LYS A 550 -13.20 -3.22 -19.03
N ALA A 551 -14.29 -2.48 -18.88
CA ALA A 551 -14.33 -1.24 -18.09
C ALA A 551 -13.90 -1.48 -16.63
N ALA A 552 -14.40 -2.55 -16.02
CA ALA A 552 -14.03 -2.94 -14.65
C ALA A 552 -12.54 -3.30 -14.53
N LEU A 553 -11.98 -4.09 -15.46
CA LEU A 553 -10.56 -4.45 -15.43
C LEU A 553 -9.63 -3.25 -15.65
N VAL A 554 -10.10 -2.22 -16.36
CA VAL A 554 -9.39 -0.96 -16.59
C VAL A 554 -9.40 -0.10 -15.33
N SER A 555 -10.55 0.02 -14.64
CA SER A 555 -10.65 0.81 -13.42
C SER A 555 -9.72 0.29 -12.31
N VAL A 556 -9.55 -1.04 -12.22
CA VAL A 556 -8.61 -1.68 -11.29
C VAL A 556 -7.21 -1.89 -11.87
N GLY A 557 -6.91 -1.30 -13.04
CA GLY A 557 -5.58 -1.28 -13.65
C GLY A 557 -4.97 -2.65 -13.93
N ILE A 558 -5.81 -3.66 -14.20
CA ILE A 558 -5.39 -4.94 -14.76
C ILE A 558 -5.10 -4.76 -16.25
N ILE A 559 -6.03 -4.14 -16.97
CA ILE A 559 -5.79 -3.69 -18.34
C ILE A 559 -5.09 -2.33 -18.29
N ARG A 560 -3.95 -2.22 -18.96
CA ARG A 560 -3.13 -1.00 -19.06
C ARG A 560 -3.19 -0.43 -20.48
N ASP A 561 -2.78 0.84 -20.61
CA ASP A 561 -2.65 1.54 -21.89
C ASP A 561 -3.95 1.55 -22.71
N SER A 562 -5.09 1.70 -22.04
CA SER A 562 -6.40 1.74 -22.69
C SER A 562 -6.58 3.03 -23.49
N VAL A 563 -6.69 2.92 -24.82
CA VAL A 563 -7.08 4.02 -25.71
C VAL A 563 -8.45 3.72 -26.29
N LEU A 564 -9.36 4.68 -26.19
CA LEU A 564 -10.62 4.68 -26.93
C LEU A 564 -10.33 5.19 -28.34
N CYS A 565 -10.30 4.27 -29.32
CA CYS A 565 -10.15 4.65 -30.72
C CYS A 565 -11.45 5.30 -31.22
N ASN A 566 -11.50 6.64 -31.25
CA ASN A 566 -12.56 7.43 -31.89
C ASN A 566 -12.38 7.46 -33.43
N GLY A 567 -12.31 6.28 -34.05
CA GLY A 567 -12.20 6.15 -35.51
C GLY A 567 -13.58 6.13 -36.18
N ILE A 568 -13.83 7.05 -37.11
CA ILE A 568 -14.96 7.03 -38.04
C ILE A 568 -14.69 5.91 -39.06
N GLY A 569 -15.06 4.68 -38.74
CA GLY A 569 -14.88 3.51 -39.60
C GLY A 569 -15.59 2.27 -39.03
N LYS A 570 -15.61 1.16 -39.78
CA LYS A 570 -16.22 -0.13 -39.36
C LYS A 570 -15.61 -0.73 -38.07
N ASP A 571 -14.49 -0.17 -37.59
CA ASP A 571 -13.81 -0.49 -36.32
C ASP A 571 -13.95 0.64 -35.26
N GLY A 572 -14.97 1.49 -35.38
CA GLY A 572 -15.30 2.50 -34.37
C GLY A 572 -15.72 1.84 -33.06
N GLY A 573 -14.90 1.95 -32.02
CA GLY A 573 -15.19 1.43 -30.68
C GLY A 573 -14.30 0.28 -30.19
N ARG A 574 -13.30 -0.17 -30.97
CA ARG A 574 -12.37 -1.22 -30.52
C ARG A 574 -11.49 -0.70 -29.38
N PHE A 575 -11.74 -1.22 -28.18
CA PHE A 575 -10.95 -0.94 -26.98
C PHE A 575 -9.55 -1.56 -27.11
N SER A 576 -8.51 -0.75 -27.31
CA SER A 576 -7.12 -1.25 -27.34
C SER A 576 -6.51 -1.10 -25.95
N GLY A 577 -6.27 -2.21 -25.26
CA GLY A 577 -5.55 -2.26 -23.99
C GLY A 577 -4.80 -3.58 -23.88
N ARG A 578 -3.82 -3.66 -22.97
CA ARG A 578 -3.02 -4.89 -22.78
C ARG A 578 -3.01 -5.36 -21.34
N ILE A 579 -3.04 -6.67 -21.16
CA ILE A 579 -2.76 -7.35 -19.89
C ILE A 579 -1.32 -7.86 -20.00
N VAL A 580 -0.50 -7.59 -18.98
CA VAL A 580 0.91 -8.03 -18.97
C VAL A 580 0.95 -9.55 -18.77
N ASP A 581 1.82 -10.26 -19.48
CA ASP A 581 1.91 -11.74 -19.40
C ASP A 581 2.16 -12.26 -17.99
N SER A 582 2.92 -11.51 -17.18
CA SER A 582 3.14 -11.83 -15.76
C SER A 582 1.84 -11.85 -14.94
N ASP A 583 0.87 -10.99 -15.31
CA ASP A 583 -0.41 -10.82 -14.61
C ASP A 583 -1.46 -11.85 -15.09
N MET A 584 -1.24 -12.49 -16.24
CA MET A 584 -2.18 -13.43 -16.90
C MET A 584 -2.47 -14.71 -16.09
N HIS A 585 -1.54 -15.09 -15.22
CA HIS A 585 -1.62 -16.29 -14.37
C HIS A 585 -1.67 -15.94 -12.88
N ASP A 586 -1.73 -14.66 -12.54
CA ASP A 586 -1.67 -14.17 -11.17
C ASP A 586 -3.07 -13.99 -10.58
N VAL A 587 -3.64 -15.11 -10.13
CA VAL A 587 -4.94 -15.16 -9.43
C VAL A 587 -4.92 -14.30 -8.17
N ALA A 588 -3.77 -14.22 -7.49
CA ALA A 588 -3.63 -13.46 -6.26
C ALA A 588 -3.81 -11.96 -6.49
N ARG A 589 -3.15 -11.45 -7.54
CA ARG A 589 -3.27 -10.06 -7.98
C ARG A 589 -4.67 -9.76 -8.48
N PHE A 590 -5.27 -10.61 -9.31
CA PHE A 590 -6.64 -10.45 -9.79
C PHE A 590 -7.63 -10.27 -8.64
N LEU A 591 -7.65 -11.21 -7.69
CA LEU A 591 -8.59 -11.18 -6.56
C LEU A 591 -8.37 -9.96 -5.63
N ASN A 592 -7.12 -9.55 -5.43
CA ASN A 592 -6.80 -8.33 -4.67
C ASN A 592 -7.25 -7.05 -5.39
N ARG A 593 -7.28 -7.06 -6.73
CA ARG A 593 -7.68 -5.91 -7.55
C ARG A 593 -9.20 -5.75 -7.60
N ILE A 594 -9.94 -6.85 -7.80
CA ILE A 594 -11.40 -6.79 -7.89
C ILE A 594 -12.09 -6.37 -6.59
N LEU A 595 -11.40 -6.44 -5.43
CA LEU A 595 -11.88 -5.80 -4.20
C LEU A 595 -12.11 -4.29 -4.39
N GLY A 596 -11.48 -3.66 -5.37
CA GLY A 596 -11.73 -2.26 -5.72
C GLY A 596 -12.98 -2.01 -6.54
N LEU A 597 -13.73 -3.05 -6.90
CA LEU A 597 -14.95 -2.93 -7.70
C LEU A 597 -16.18 -2.87 -6.80
N PRO A 598 -17.28 -2.24 -7.25
CA PRO A 598 -18.59 -2.35 -6.60
C PRO A 598 -19.01 -3.81 -6.34
N PRO A 599 -19.67 -4.13 -5.21
CA PRO A 599 -20.05 -5.50 -4.84
C PRO A 599 -20.95 -6.20 -5.87
N ASP A 600 -21.82 -5.46 -6.55
CA ASP A 600 -22.65 -5.96 -7.64
C ASP A 600 -21.80 -6.41 -8.83
N ILE A 601 -20.74 -5.68 -9.19
CA ILE A 601 -19.80 -6.12 -10.23
C ILE A 601 -19.00 -7.33 -9.76
N GLN A 602 -18.53 -7.32 -8.50
CA GLN A 602 -17.79 -8.46 -7.94
C GLN A 602 -18.61 -9.76 -7.90
N ASN A 603 -19.91 -9.67 -7.60
CA ASN A 603 -20.74 -10.84 -7.27
C ASN A 603 -21.72 -11.24 -8.37
N ARG A 604 -22.21 -10.28 -9.17
CA ARG A 604 -23.21 -10.48 -10.24
C ARG A 604 -22.54 -10.69 -11.60
N HIS A 605 -21.38 -10.07 -11.81
CA HIS A 605 -20.50 -10.28 -12.95
C HIS A 605 -19.29 -11.15 -12.60
N ALA A 606 -19.39 -11.94 -11.52
CA ALA A 606 -18.33 -12.79 -11.01
C ALA A 606 -17.89 -13.81 -12.08
N PHE A 607 -16.77 -13.48 -12.68
CA PHE A 607 -15.91 -14.30 -13.51
C PHE A 607 -15.66 -15.72 -13.00
#